data_AF-A0A3A6W2W6-F1
#
_entry.id   AF-A0A3A6W2W6-F1
#
_cell.length_a   1.000
_cell.length_b   1.000
_cell.length_c   1.000
_cell.angle_alpha   90.00
_cell.angle_beta   90.00
_cell.angle_gamma   90.00
#
_symmetry.space_group_name_H-M   'P 1'
#
loop_
_entity.id
_entity.type
_entity.pdbx_description
1 polymer ?
#
loop_
_entity_poly.entity_id
_entity_poly.type
_entity_poly.pdbx_seq_one_letter_code
_entity_poly.pdbx_strand_id
1 'polypeptide(L)'
;MILTPLTKLDAVNEICGAMGEAPVDTLENSENVDTINAVRMLEAETRAIQVMGWTFNTIENYVMTPDDNTKRIHWDDTILSIQFSDKRIVRKRDEWLYDVTNNTDRFNAPLTAKVIQYVPFEEMPQVFRQYITVRTAHHFVARYLGDPTIMQELQQEEAQAYMQMMEAEITLEQSNVLMNPAIQNYMNRG
;
A
#
# COMPACT_ATOMS: atom_id res chain seq x y z
N MET A 1 -9.33 -10.42 -19.23
CA MET A 1 -8.12 -10.82 -18.49
C MET A 1 -7.11 -9.71 -18.56
N ILE A 2 -7.03 -8.95 -17.48
CA ILE A 2 -5.99 -7.91 -17.30
C ILE A 2 -4.62 -8.58 -17.24
N LEU A 3 -3.68 -8.12 -18.07
CA LEU A 3 -2.29 -8.57 -18.02
C LEU A 3 -1.62 -7.99 -16.78
N THR A 4 -0.75 -8.77 -16.14
CA THR A 4 -0.10 -8.30 -14.93
C THR A 4 0.79 -7.09 -15.22
N PRO A 5 0.50 -5.90 -14.66
CA PRO A 5 1.24 -4.71 -15.02
C PRO A 5 2.61 -4.72 -14.36
N LEU A 6 3.63 -4.43 -15.16
CA LEU A 6 5.00 -4.27 -14.71
C LEU A 6 5.27 -2.81 -14.31
N THR A 7 4.63 -1.87 -14.99
CA THR A 7 4.73 -0.43 -14.73
C THR A 7 3.39 0.20 -14.42
N LYS A 8 3.41 1.40 -13.82
CA LYS A 8 2.20 2.20 -13.64
C LYS A 8 1.53 2.56 -14.98
N LEU A 9 2.30 2.75 -16.05
CA LEU A 9 1.77 3.01 -17.39
C LEU A 9 0.95 1.82 -17.89
N ASP A 10 1.49 0.60 -17.76
CA ASP A 10 0.78 -0.62 -18.15
C ASP A 10 -0.53 -0.75 -17.38
N ALA A 11 -0.49 -0.52 -16.06
CA ALA A 11 -1.68 -0.59 -15.21
C ALA A 11 -2.77 0.39 -15.66
N VAL A 12 -2.40 1.63 -15.97
CA VAL A 12 -3.32 2.67 -16.44
C VAL A 12 -3.88 2.31 -17.82
N ASN A 13 -3.05 1.78 -18.72
CA ASN A 13 -3.49 1.34 -20.04
C ASN A 13 -4.47 0.17 -19.96
N GLU A 14 -4.27 -0.78 -19.04
CA GLU A 14 -5.24 -1.86 -18.79
C GLU A 14 -6.58 -1.32 -18.24
N ILE A 15 -6.53 -0.33 -17.34
CA ILE A 15 -7.73 0.32 -16.78
C ILE A 15 -8.52 1.06 -17.87
N CYS A 16 -7.85 1.87 -18.69
CA CYS A 16 -8.48 2.58 -19.81
C CYS A 16 -8.96 1.60 -20.90
N GLY A 17 -8.19 0.55 -21.17
CA GLY A 17 -8.54 -0.51 -22.13
C GLY A 17 -9.81 -1.26 -21.74
N ALA A 18 -10.08 -1.43 -20.44
CA ALA A 18 -11.34 -2.01 -19.95
C ALA A 18 -12.59 -1.19 -20.34
N MET A 19 -12.44 0.11 -20.61
CA MET A 19 -13.48 0.97 -21.16
C MET A 19 -13.48 1.03 -22.70
N GLY A 20 -12.51 0.42 -23.36
CA GLY A 20 -12.33 0.49 -24.81
C GLY A 20 -11.52 1.69 -25.30
N GLU A 21 -10.83 2.39 -24.41
CA GLU A 21 -9.94 3.49 -24.78
C GLU A 21 -8.61 2.98 -25.34
N ALA A 22 -8.00 3.78 -26.24
CA ALA A 22 -6.70 3.46 -26.81
C ALA A 22 -5.58 3.62 -25.75
N PRO A 23 -4.53 2.77 -25.79
CA PRO A 23 -3.40 2.89 -24.87
C PRO A 23 -2.64 4.20 -25.13
N VAL A 24 -2.09 4.76 -24.06
CA VAL A 24 -1.21 5.94 -24.11
C VAL A 24 0.25 5.54 -23.95
N ASP A 25 1.15 6.34 -24.53
CA ASP A 25 2.60 6.12 -24.44
C ASP A 25 3.23 6.78 -23.21
N THR A 26 2.56 7.76 -22.59
CA THR A 26 3.05 8.49 -21.42
C THR A 26 1.92 8.88 -20.47
N LEU A 27 2.22 8.85 -19.17
CA LEU A 27 1.35 9.38 -18.12
C LEU A 27 1.63 10.86 -17.82
N GLU A 28 2.79 11.38 -18.25
CA GLU A 28 3.18 12.76 -18.00
C GLU A 28 2.52 13.70 -19.01
N ASN A 29 1.95 14.80 -18.51
CA ASN A 29 1.28 15.82 -19.33
C ASN A 29 0.17 15.26 -20.23
N SER A 30 -0.47 14.16 -19.83
CA SER A 30 -1.62 13.62 -20.57
C SER A 30 -2.74 14.65 -20.60
N GLU A 31 -3.25 14.96 -21.79
CA GLU A 31 -4.45 15.78 -21.99
C GLU A 31 -5.73 14.96 -21.89
N ASN A 32 -5.61 13.62 -21.84
CA ASN A 32 -6.75 12.72 -21.75
C ASN A 32 -7.27 12.68 -20.30
N VAL A 33 -8.51 13.16 -20.13
CA VAL A 33 -9.21 13.22 -18.84
C VAL A 33 -9.36 11.84 -18.21
N ASP A 34 -9.60 10.80 -19.01
CA ASP A 34 -9.78 9.43 -18.52
C ASP A 34 -8.46 8.86 -18.01
N THR A 35 -7.35 9.12 -18.71
CA THR A 35 -6.01 8.76 -18.23
C THR A 35 -5.68 9.45 -16.91
N ILE A 36 -5.96 10.76 -16.78
CA ILE A 36 -5.73 11.51 -15.53
C ILE A 36 -6.57 10.92 -14.39
N ASN A 37 -7.83 10.61 -14.66
CA ASN A 37 -8.73 10.03 -13.67
C ASN A 37 -8.30 8.62 -13.27
N ALA A 38 -7.87 7.79 -14.23
CA ALA A 38 -7.37 6.45 -13.99
C ALA A 38 -6.12 6.47 -13.10
N VAL A 39 -5.15 7.36 -13.38
CA VAL A 39 -3.96 7.56 -12.53
C VAL A 39 -4.35 7.93 -11.10
N ARG A 40 -5.25 8.91 -10.94
CA ARG A 40 -5.71 9.33 -9.60
C ARG A 40 -6.42 8.22 -8.84
N MET A 41 -7.25 7.44 -9.52
CA MET A 41 -7.95 6.31 -8.92
C MET A 41 -6.98 5.19 -8.54
N LEU A 42 -6.01 4.89 -9.40
CA LEU A 42 -4.98 3.89 -9.12
C LEU A 42 -4.15 4.26 -7.89
N GLU A 43 -3.73 5.53 -7.75
CA GLU A 43 -3.00 6.01 -6.58
C GLU A 43 -3.84 5.94 -5.30
N ALA A 44 -5.12 6.30 -5.39
CA ALA A 44 -6.05 6.24 -4.26
C ALA A 44 -6.26 4.79 -3.78
N GLU A 45 -6.51 3.85 -4.70
CA GLU A 45 -6.66 2.43 -4.37
C GLU A 45 -5.35 1.85 -3.84
N THR A 46 -4.20 2.21 -4.43
CA THR A 46 -2.88 1.77 -3.95
C THR A 46 -2.69 2.14 -2.48
N ARG A 47 -2.97 3.40 -2.11
CA ARG A 47 -2.91 3.83 -0.71
C ARG A 47 -3.94 3.10 0.16
N ALA A 48 -5.17 2.96 -0.30
CA ALA A 48 -6.24 2.30 0.45
C ALA A 48 -5.90 0.83 0.77
N ILE A 49 -5.29 0.11 -0.18
CA ILE A 49 -4.84 -1.27 0.04
C ILE A 49 -3.65 -1.32 0.99
N GLN A 50 -2.65 -0.47 0.81
CA GLN A 50 -1.44 -0.51 1.63
C GLN A 50 -1.68 -0.11 3.09
N VAL A 51 -2.66 0.75 3.38
CA VAL A 51 -3.02 1.16 4.75
C VAL A 51 -3.43 -0.03 5.62
N MET A 52 -3.93 -1.13 5.04
CA MET A 52 -4.30 -2.33 5.80
C MET A 52 -3.11 -3.00 6.48
N GLY A 53 -1.89 -2.80 5.95
CA GLY A 53 -0.68 -3.43 6.44
C GLY A 53 -0.50 -4.85 5.89
N TRP A 54 0.59 -5.04 5.18
CA TRP A 54 1.02 -6.27 4.53
C TRP A 54 2.46 -6.58 4.93
N THR A 55 2.89 -7.82 4.77
CA THR A 55 4.23 -8.26 5.16
C THR A 55 5.34 -7.42 4.51
N PHE A 56 5.15 -6.97 3.26
CA PHE A 56 6.16 -6.20 2.54
C PHE A 56 6.24 -4.72 2.96
N ASN A 57 5.18 -4.14 3.53
CA ASN A 57 5.12 -2.72 3.86
C ASN A 57 4.99 -2.44 5.36
N THR A 58 5.04 -3.50 6.18
CA THR A 58 4.99 -3.42 7.63
C THR A 58 6.38 -3.56 8.24
N ILE A 59 6.83 -2.52 8.94
CA ILE A 59 8.12 -2.49 9.63
C ILE A 59 7.87 -2.54 11.13
N GLU A 60 8.17 -3.66 11.78
CA GLU A 60 7.89 -3.87 13.21
C GLU A 60 8.78 -3.02 14.14
N ASN A 61 10.04 -2.79 13.76
CA ASN A 61 11.02 -2.08 14.60
C ASN A 61 11.53 -0.81 13.92
N TYR A 62 10.62 0.07 13.51
CA TYR A 62 10.98 1.34 12.92
C TYR A 62 11.47 2.32 14.00
N VAL A 63 12.74 2.73 13.93
CA VAL A 63 13.37 3.63 14.91
C VAL A 63 13.30 5.06 14.40
N MET A 64 12.58 5.90 15.14
CA MET A 64 12.49 7.34 14.91
C MET A 64 13.41 8.06 15.90
N THR A 65 14.50 8.64 15.38
CA THR A 65 15.49 9.34 16.20
C THR A 65 15.17 10.85 16.22
N PRO A 66 15.02 11.47 17.40
CA PRO A 66 14.85 12.90 17.52
C PRO A 66 16.14 13.64 17.16
N ASP A 67 16.00 14.82 16.56
CA ASP A 67 17.12 15.73 16.32
C ASP A 67 17.75 16.20 17.63
N ASP A 68 19.08 16.30 17.68
CA ASP A 68 19.80 16.55 18.92
C ASP A 68 19.56 17.94 19.50
N ASN A 69 19.32 18.94 18.64
CA ASN A 69 19.15 20.33 19.05
C ASN A 69 17.69 20.63 19.41
N THR A 70 16.76 20.22 18.57
CA THR A 70 15.33 20.55 18.70
C THR A 70 14.55 19.52 19.51
N LYS A 71 15.09 18.30 19.66
CA LYS A 71 14.42 17.13 20.24
C LYS A 71 13.14 16.75 19.52
N ARG A 72 12.96 17.18 18.27
CA ARG A 72 11.79 16.86 17.42
C ARG A 72 12.13 15.73 16.47
N ILE A 73 11.12 14.94 16.12
CA ILE A 73 11.23 13.88 15.11
C ILE A 73 10.54 14.41 13.84
N HIS A 74 11.24 14.38 12.70
CA HIS A 74 10.67 14.77 11.41
C HIS A 74 9.61 13.73 10.99
N TRP A 75 8.46 14.20 10.49
CA TRP A 75 7.43 13.31 9.97
C TRP A 75 7.83 12.80 8.58
N ASP A 76 7.81 11.49 8.39
CA ASP A 76 8.03 10.89 7.09
C ASP A 76 6.68 10.73 6.36
N ASP A 77 6.54 11.39 5.21
CA ASP A 77 5.32 11.38 4.39
C ASP A 77 5.03 10.04 3.72
N THR A 78 6.00 9.14 3.71
CA THR A 78 5.76 7.75 3.30
C THR A 78 5.00 6.97 4.38
N ILE A 79 4.94 7.43 5.62
CA ILE A 79 4.27 6.70 6.69
C ILE A 79 2.75 6.80 6.55
N LEU A 80 2.10 5.65 6.38
CA LEU A 80 0.65 5.52 6.31
C LEU A 80 0.00 5.33 7.69
N SER A 81 0.67 4.61 8.58
CA SER A 81 0.17 4.32 9.93
C SER A 81 1.33 4.05 10.89
N ILE A 82 1.18 4.48 12.14
CA ILE A 82 2.15 4.29 13.22
C ILE A 82 1.43 3.68 14.41
N GLN A 83 1.98 2.58 14.93
CA GLN A 83 1.52 1.92 16.14
C GLN A 83 2.69 1.73 17.10
N PHE A 84 2.59 2.38 18.27
CA PHE A 84 3.57 2.18 19.33
C PHE A 84 3.10 1.10 20.31
N SER A 85 4.06 0.41 20.93
CA SER A 85 3.79 -0.61 21.95
C SER A 85 3.10 -0.07 23.19
N ASP A 86 3.34 1.21 23.52
CA ASP A 86 2.72 1.91 24.66
C ASP A 86 1.37 2.55 24.33
N LYS A 87 0.83 2.30 23.13
CA LYS A 87 -0.46 2.81 22.65
C LYS A 87 -0.56 4.35 22.61
N ARG A 88 0.57 5.06 22.56
CA ARG A 88 0.53 6.52 22.31
C ARG A 88 -0.07 6.81 20.95
N ILE A 89 -0.82 7.91 20.87
CA ILE A 89 -1.42 8.39 19.63
C ILE A 89 -0.55 9.53 19.12
N VAL A 90 -0.07 9.40 17.89
CA VAL A 90 0.71 10.44 17.22
C VAL A 90 -0.02 10.98 16.01
N ARG A 91 0.32 12.20 15.62
CA ARG A 91 -0.12 12.81 14.35
C ARG A 91 0.98 13.67 13.76
N LYS A 92 0.89 13.94 12.46
CA LYS A 92 1.67 14.99 11.82
C LYS A 92 1.20 16.36 12.31
N ARG A 93 2.13 17.23 12.70
CA ARG A 93 1.89 18.65 12.95
C ARG A 93 3.00 19.45 12.27
N ASP A 94 2.64 20.21 11.24
CA ASP A 94 3.58 20.84 10.33
C ASP A 94 4.50 19.77 9.70
N GLU A 95 5.80 19.82 9.93
CA GLU A 95 6.79 18.83 9.46
C GLU A 95 7.22 17.85 10.57
N TRP A 96 6.59 17.90 11.74
CA TRP A 96 7.05 17.20 12.93
C TRP A 96 6.04 16.17 13.44
N LEU A 97 6.57 15.12 14.07
CA LEU A 97 5.80 14.15 14.83
C LEU A 97 5.27 14.82 16.12
N TYR A 98 3.97 14.69 16.34
CA TYR A 98 3.31 15.22 17.52
C TYR A 98 2.63 14.11 18.32
N ASP A 99 2.97 13.98 19.60
CA ASP A 99 2.30 13.07 20.53
C ASP A 99 1.05 13.73 21.09
N VAL A 100 -0.11 13.19 20.75
CA VAL A 100 -1.44 13.66 21.19
C VAL A 100 -1.73 13.22 22.61
N THR A 101 -1.24 12.06 23.02
CA THR A 101 -1.47 11.50 24.37
C THR A 101 -0.76 12.34 25.43
N ASN A 102 0.48 12.74 25.16
CA ASN A 102 1.29 13.55 26.07
C ASN A 102 1.32 15.04 25.72
N ASN A 103 0.63 15.43 24.62
CA ASN A 103 0.51 16.80 24.14
C ASN A 103 1.87 17.49 23.89
N THR A 104 2.87 16.74 23.42
CA THR A 104 4.26 17.19 23.25
C THR A 104 4.79 16.90 21.83
N ASP A 105 5.70 17.75 21.36
CA ASP A 105 6.47 17.60 20.12
C ASP A 105 7.94 17.26 20.37
N ARG A 106 8.35 17.12 21.64
CA ARG A 106 9.74 16.89 22.05
C ARG A 106 9.94 15.50 22.65
N PHE A 107 10.95 14.79 22.16
CA PHE A 107 11.31 13.44 22.54
C PHE A 107 12.78 13.39 22.98
N ASN A 108 13.02 12.93 24.21
CA ASN A 108 14.38 12.86 24.78
C ASN A 108 15.13 11.58 24.39
N ALA A 109 14.42 10.59 23.85
CA ALA A 109 14.97 9.29 23.46
C ALA A 109 14.38 8.86 22.10
N PRO A 110 15.09 8.02 21.33
CA PRO A 110 14.53 7.38 20.14
C PRO A 110 13.26 6.62 20.46
N LEU A 111 12.31 6.66 19.53
CA LEU A 111 11.07 5.90 19.63
C LEU A 111 11.08 4.74 18.66
N THR A 112 10.66 3.58 19.11
CA THR A 112 10.45 2.42 18.25
C THR A 112 8.96 2.18 18.08
N ALA A 113 8.51 2.03 16.84
CA ALA A 113 7.12 1.75 16.50
C ALA A 113 7.02 0.70 15.39
N LYS A 114 5.86 0.05 15.35
CA LYS A 114 5.39 -0.65 14.17
C LYS A 114 4.83 0.38 13.19
N VAL A 115 5.38 0.43 11.99
CA VAL A 115 5.02 1.41 10.96
C VAL A 115 4.56 0.71 9.70
N ILE A 116 3.50 1.22 9.09
CA ILE A 116 3.10 0.85 7.73
C ILE A 116 3.62 1.95 6.81
N GLN A 117 4.53 1.59 5.91
CA GLN A 117 5.14 2.50 4.96
C GLN A 117 4.48 2.41 3.59
N TYR A 118 4.38 3.53 2.90
CA TYR A 118 3.94 3.60 1.52
C TYR A 118 5.06 3.12 0.60
N VAL A 119 4.77 2.12 -0.21
CA VAL A 119 5.68 1.56 -1.21
C VAL A 119 5.20 2.00 -2.59
N PRO A 120 6.10 2.53 -3.45
CA PRO A 120 5.76 2.87 -4.84
C PRO A 120 5.19 1.67 -5.60
N PHE A 121 4.34 1.93 -6.59
CA PHE A 121 3.60 0.87 -7.29
C PHE A 121 4.54 -0.20 -7.90
N GLU A 122 5.64 0.25 -8.49
CA GLU A 122 6.66 -0.55 -9.17
C GLU A 122 7.46 -1.45 -8.22
N GLU A 123 7.57 -1.07 -6.95
CA GLU A 123 8.31 -1.83 -5.93
C GLU A 123 7.44 -2.87 -5.22
N MET A 124 6.11 -2.82 -5.41
CA MET A 124 5.20 -3.78 -4.80
C MET A 124 5.34 -5.19 -5.41
N PRO A 125 5.00 -6.25 -4.68
CA PRO A 125 4.94 -7.58 -5.27
C PRO A 125 3.91 -7.65 -6.41
N GLN A 126 4.21 -8.48 -7.41
CA GLN A 126 3.45 -8.59 -8.65
C GLN A 126 1.95 -8.88 -8.41
N VAL A 127 1.63 -9.75 -7.46
CA VAL A 127 0.24 -10.11 -7.12
C VAL A 127 -0.57 -8.92 -6.60
N PHE A 128 0.07 -8.00 -5.86
CA PHE A 128 -0.58 -6.78 -5.37
C PHE A 128 -0.82 -5.78 -6.49
N ARG A 129 0.16 -5.61 -7.39
CA ARG A 129 -0.01 -4.76 -8.59
C ARG A 129 -1.19 -5.21 -9.44
N GLN A 130 -1.31 -6.53 -9.67
CA GLN A 130 -2.42 -7.11 -10.41
C GLN A 130 -3.75 -6.84 -9.71
N TYR A 131 -3.86 -7.17 -8.42
CA TYR A 131 -5.09 -6.96 -7.67
C TYR A 131 -5.54 -5.49 -7.66
N ILE A 132 -4.62 -4.56 -7.37
CA ILE A 132 -4.90 -3.12 -7.36
C ILE A 132 -5.38 -2.65 -8.74
N THR A 133 -4.79 -3.14 -9.82
CA THR A 133 -5.16 -2.75 -11.18
C THR A 133 -6.55 -3.25 -11.55
N VAL A 134 -6.85 -4.53 -11.30
CA VAL A 134 -8.17 -5.11 -11.59
C VAL A 134 -9.26 -4.42 -10.77
N ARG A 135 -9.01 -4.20 -9.48
CA ARG A 135 -9.94 -3.48 -8.59
C ARG A 135 -10.15 -2.03 -9.04
N THR A 136 -9.08 -1.36 -9.46
CA THR A 136 -9.19 0.00 -10.01
C THR A 136 -10.01 0.00 -11.30
N ALA A 137 -9.77 -0.95 -12.21
CA ALA A 137 -10.53 -1.09 -13.45
C ALA A 137 -12.02 -1.35 -13.18
N HIS A 138 -12.34 -2.24 -12.23
CA HIS A 138 -13.72 -2.48 -11.80
C HIS A 138 -14.39 -1.21 -11.28
N HIS A 139 -13.75 -0.48 -10.37
CA HIS A 139 -14.27 0.79 -9.87
C HIS A 139 -14.36 1.88 -10.95
N PHE A 140 -13.45 1.88 -11.92
CA PHE A 140 -13.42 2.83 -13.03
C PHE A 140 -14.61 2.58 -13.97
N VAL A 141 -14.79 1.34 -14.45
CA VAL A 141 -15.93 0.93 -15.28
C VAL A 141 -17.25 1.19 -14.55
N ALA A 142 -17.34 0.86 -13.26
CA ALA A 142 -18.55 1.10 -12.46
C ALA A 142 -18.91 2.60 -12.33
N ARG A 143 -17.92 3.50 -12.35
CA ARG A 143 -18.14 4.95 -12.24
C ARG A 143 -18.46 5.63 -13.56
N TYR A 144 -17.84 5.21 -14.65
CA TYR A 144 -17.90 5.93 -15.93
C TYR A 144 -18.75 5.25 -17.00
N LEU A 145 -18.68 3.93 -17.11
CA LEU A 145 -19.38 3.17 -18.15
C LEU A 145 -20.71 2.58 -17.65
N GLY A 146 -20.68 1.96 -16.47
CA GLY A 146 -21.84 1.32 -15.85
C GLY A 146 -22.36 0.07 -16.57
N ASP A 147 -21.53 -0.59 -17.39
CA ASP A 147 -21.91 -1.83 -18.08
C ASP A 147 -21.91 -3.03 -17.11
N PRO A 148 -23.07 -3.67 -16.87
CA PRO A 148 -23.18 -4.74 -15.88
C PRO A 148 -22.46 -6.04 -16.31
N THR A 149 -22.28 -6.28 -17.61
CA THR A 149 -21.59 -7.48 -18.10
C THR A 149 -20.10 -7.36 -17.84
N ILE A 150 -19.49 -6.23 -18.21
CA ILE A 150 -18.07 -5.98 -17.97
C ILE A 150 -17.78 -5.93 -16.46
N MET A 151 -18.67 -5.30 -15.68
CA MET A 151 -18.54 -5.28 -14.22
C MET A 151 -18.56 -6.69 -13.61
N GLN A 152 -19.43 -7.58 -14.10
CA GLN A 152 -19.49 -8.96 -13.59
C GLN A 152 -18.22 -9.75 -13.92
N GLU A 153 -17.65 -9.57 -15.11
CA GLU A 153 -16.37 -10.19 -15.49
C GLU A 153 -15.23 -9.66 -14.63
N LEU A 154 -15.12 -8.34 -14.47
CA LEU A 154 -14.09 -7.71 -13.62
C LEU A 154 -14.23 -8.10 -12.15
N GLN A 155 -15.46 -8.29 -11.65
CA GLN A 155 -15.68 -8.77 -10.28
C GLN A 155 -15.15 -10.20 -10.08
N GLN A 156 -15.29 -11.09 -11.09
CA GLN A 156 -14.72 -12.43 -11.03
C GLN A 156 -13.19 -12.41 -11.08
N GLU A 157 -12.62 -11.58 -11.97
CA GLU A 157 -11.17 -11.38 -12.04
C GLU A 157 -10.61 -10.78 -10.74
N GLU A 158 -11.32 -9.82 -10.14
CA GLU A 158 -10.94 -9.21 -8.86
C GLU A 158 -10.91 -10.26 -7.74
N ALA A 159 -11.92 -11.11 -7.66
CA ALA A 159 -11.97 -12.18 -6.66
C ALA A 159 -10.81 -13.18 -6.84
N GLN A 160 -10.47 -13.53 -8.08
CA GLN A 160 -9.32 -14.39 -8.37
C GLN A 160 -7.99 -13.74 -7.98
N ALA A 161 -7.79 -12.47 -8.34
CA ALA A 161 -6.58 -11.72 -8.00
C ALA A 161 -6.44 -11.56 -6.47
N TYR A 162 -7.55 -11.34 -5.76
CA TYR A 162 -7.57 -11.27 -4.30
C TYR A 162 -7.14 -12.59 -3.66
N MET A 163 -7.62 -13.74 -4.18
CA MET A 163 -7.20 -15.06 -3.69
C MET A 163 -5.69 -15.28 -3.88
N GLN A 164 -5.15 -14.94 -5.05
CA GLN A 164 -3.71 -15.07 -5.34
C GLN A 164 -2.86 -14.15 -4.44
N MET A 165 -3.32 -12.92 -4.20
CA MET A 165 -2.68 -12.00 -3.27
C MET A 165 -2.66 -12.57 -1.85
N MET A 166 -3.77 -13.10 -1.36
CA MET A 166 -3.88 -13.69 -0.03
C MET A 166 -2.99 -14.95 0.12
N GLU A 167 -2.94 -15.81 -0.90
CA GLU A 167 -2.07 -17.00 -0.90
C GLU A 167 -0.58 -16.62 -0.79
N ALA A 168 -0.16 -15.58 -1.53
CA ALA A 168 1.19 -15.06 -1.46
C ALA A 168 1.50 -14.49 -0.07
N GLU A 169 0.57 -13.72 0.50
CA GLU A 169 0.73 -13.14 1.84
C GLU A 169 0.89 -14.22 2.91
N ILE A 170 0.03 -15.25 2.90
CA ILE A 170 0.10 -16.38 3.85
C ILE A 170 1.47 -17.07 3.75
N THR A 171 1.97 -17.27 2.53
CA THR A 171 3.27 -17.91 2.30
C THR A 171 4.42 -17.08 2.86
N LEU A 172 4.37 -15.75 2.69
CA LEU A 172 5.38 -14.83 3.23
C LEU A 172 5.32 -14.74 4.76
N GLU A 173 4.11 -14.65 5.32
CA GLU A 173 3.90 -14.61 6.76
C GLU A 173 4.40 -15.90 7.43
N GLN A 174 4.07 -17.08 6.88
CA GLN A 174 4.56 -18.36 7.38
C GLN A 174 6.09 -18.44 7.36
N SER A 175 6.74 -17.91 6.31
CA SER A 175 8.20 -17.85 6.25
C SER A 175 8.78 -17.03 7.42
N ASN A 176 8.17 -15.89 7.73
CA ASN A 176 8.57 -15.06 8.88
C ASN A 176 8.33 -15.76 10.23
N VAL A 177 7.23 -16.49 10.38
CA VAL A 177 6.92 -17.27 11.59
C VAL A 177 7.93 -18.39 11.81
N LEU A 178 8.31 -19.13 10.76
CA LEU A 178 9.31 -20.20 10.83
C LEU A 178 10.73 -19.68 11.12
N MET A 179 11.03 -18.45 10.70
CA MET A 179 12.30 -17.78 11.00
C MET A 179 12.32 -17.10 12.37
N ASN A 180 11.20 -17.06 13.10
CA ASN A 180 11.17 -16.45 14.42
C ASN A 180 12.01 -17.29 15.42
N PRO A 181 13.08 -16.72 16.02
CA PRO A 181 13.97 -17.44 16.93
C PRO A 181 13.22 -18.04 18.14
N ALA A 182 12.11 -17.41 18.56
CA ALA A 182 11.29 -17.92 19.64
C ALA A 182 10.68 -19.29 19.29
N ILE A 183 10.22 -19.49 18.06
CA ILE A 183 9.57 -20.73 17.60
C ILE A 183 10.62 -21.81 17.26
N GLN A 184 11.76 -21.43 16.68
CA GLN A 184 12.86 -22.36 16.40
C GLN A 184 13.40 -23.01 17.68
N ASN A 185 13.43 -22.28 18.80
CA ASN A 185 13.83 -22.83 20.09
C ASN A 185 12.85 -23.88 20.64
N TYR A 186 11.56 -23.84 20.27
CA TYR A 186 10.61 -24.88 20.63
C TYR A 186 10.66 -26.07 19.67
N MET A 187 10.90 -25.85 18.38
CA MET A 187 11.03 -26.94 17.40
C MET A 187 12.33 -27.74 17.57
N ASN A 188 13.44 -27.10 17.96
CA ASN A 188 14.72 -27.76 18.24
C ASN A 188 14.78 -28.44 19.63
N ARG A 189 13.71 -28.35 20.42
CA ARG A 189 13.60 -28.94 21.77
C ARG A 189 12.63 -30.12 21.85
N GLY A 190 12.06 -30.54 20.72
CA GLY A 190 11.39 -31.85 20.56
C GLY A 190 12.32 -32.85 19.90
#